data_AF-A0A497J659-F1
#
_entry.id   AF-A0A497J659-F1
#
_cell.length_a   1.000
_cell.length_b   1.000
_cell.length_c   1.000
_cell.angle_alpha   90.00
_cell.angle_beta   90.00
_cell.angle_gamma   90.00
#
_symmetry.space_group_name_H-M   'P 1'
#
loop_
_entity.id
_entity.type
_entity.pdbx_description
1 polymer ?
#
loop_
_entity_poly.entity_id
_entity_poly.type
_entity_poly.pdbx_seq_one_letter_code
_entity_poly.pdbx_strand_id
1 'polypeptide(L)'
;MIERIGETIVINGEFLNREEIEMMPKLADYLMEREKAKNVVIYGIKDDHLYLLSKCKQAEMARRIERKFSKVGESRKVGDLILTKVHLGIVATVEDRFKKIRYVEEIITETIENGASKRKFGSRLNEIKRLIVV
;
A
#
# COMPACT_ATOMS: atom_id res chain seq x y z
N MET A 1 -7.29 -7.51 -4.17
CA MET A 1 -7.51 -6.82 -5.47
C MET A 1 -6.17 -6.44 -6.07
N ILE A 2 -5.96 -6.70 -7.37
CA ILE A 2 -4.73 -6.35 -8.11
C ILE A 2 -5.11 -5.35 -9.20
N GLU A 3 -4.43 -4.21 -9.24
CA GLU A 3 -4.66 -3.15 -10.23
C GLU A 3 -3.34 -2.74 -10.88
N ARG A 4 -3.38 -2.40 -12.17
CA ARG A 4 -2.24 -1.86 -12.90
C ARG A 4 -2.48 -0.39 -13.22
N ILE A 5 -1.57 0.47 -12.77
CA ILE A 5 -1.63 1.92 -12.94
C ILE A 5 -0.33 2.35 -13.61
N GLY A 6 -0.40 2.59 -14.92
CA GLY A 6 0.78 2.81 -15.75
C GLY A 6 1.77 1.65 -15.65
N GLU A 7 2.98 1.94 -15.16
CA GLU A 7 4.07 0.97 -15.00
C GLU A 7 4.12 0.30 -13.62
N THR A 8 3.12 0.57 -12.77
CA THR A 8 3.07 0.10 -11.39
C THR A 8 1.91 -0.88 -11.19
N ILE A 9 2.17 -1.96 -10.48
CA ILE A 9 1.13 -2.87 -9.99
C ILE A 9 0.85 -2.55 -8.53
N VAL A 10 -0.41 -2.41 -8.19
CA VAL A 10 -0.91 -2.15 -6.85
C VAL A 10 -1.73 -3.33 -6.39
N ILE A 11 -1.42 -3.87 -5.22
CA ILE A 11 -2.13 -4.97 -4.59
C ILE A 11 -2.68 -4.53 -3.24
N ASN A 12 -4.00 -4.60 -3.11
CA ASN A 12 -4.69 -4.51 -1.85
C ASN A 12 -4.98 -5.94 -1.34
N GLY A 13 -4.26 -6.33 -0.29
CA GLY A 13 -4.42 -7.60 0.41
C GLY A 13 -5.49 -7.59 1.51
N GLU A 14 -6.19 -6.48 1.71
CA GLU A 14 -7.23 -6.30 2.74
C GLU A 14 -6.75 -6.64 4.15
N PHE A 15 -7.03 -7.85 4.63
CA PHE A 15 -6.58 -8.36 5.92
C PHE A 15 -5.51 -9.42 5.68
N LEU A 16 -4.30 -9.14 6.15
CA LEU A 16 -3.14 -10.01 5.99
C LEU A 16 -2.93 -10.84 7.24
N ASN A 17 -2.63 -12.13 7.04
CA ASN A 17 -2.03 -12.96 8.06
C ASN A 17 -0.50 -12.81 8.07
N ARG A 18 0.16 -13.46 9.02
CA ARG A 18 1.63 -13.37 9.17
C ARG A 18 2.37 -13.94 7.95
N GLU A 19 1.93 -15.07 7.43
CA GLU A 19 2.56 -15.75 6.29
C GLU A 19 2.46 -14.87 5.04
N GLU A 20 1.30 -14.23 4.81
CA GLU A 20 1.09 -13.31 3.69
C GLU A 20 2.03 -12.11 3.75
N ILE A 21 2.25 -11.53 4.93
CA ILE A 21 3.24 -10.44 5.12
C ILE A 21 4.65 -10.92 4.76
N GLU A 22 5.04 -12.10 5.24
CA GLU A 22 6.35 -12.69 4.97
C GLU A 22 6.54 -13.05 3.48
N MET A 23 5.45 -13.30 2.75
CA MET A 23 5.46 -13.57 1.32
C MET A 23 5.46 -12.32 0.42
N MET A 24 5.08 -11.14 0.93
CA MET A 24 4.99 -9.90 0.12
C MET A 24 6.26 -9.61 -0.71
N PRO A 25 7.49 -9.76 -0.19
CA PRO A 25 8.71 -9.52 -0.99
C PRO A 25 8.80 -10.44 -2.21
N LYS A 26 8.57 -11.74 -2.02
CA LYS A 26 8.61 -12.75 -3.10
C LYS A 26 7.51 -12.51 -4.12
N LEU A 27 6.33 -12.12 -3.66
CA LEU A 27 5.22 -11.75 -4.54
C LEU A 27 5.56 -10.52 -5.38
N ALA A 28 6.22 -9.51 -4.78
CA ALA A 28 6.66 -8.33 -5.52
C ALA A 28 7.69 -8.68 -6.61
N ASP A 29 8.68 -9.52 -6.29
CA ASP A 29 9.67 -10.01 -7.27
C ASP A 29 8.99 -10.72 -8.43
N TYR A 30 8.12 -11.68 -8.10
CA TYR A 30 7.35 -12.45 -9.07
C TYR A 30 6.54 -11.57 -10.02
N LEU A 31 5.88 -10.54 -9.49
CA LEU A 31 5.06 -9.61 -10.29
C LEU A 31 5.92 -8.70 -11.16
N MET A 32 7.06 -8.22 -10.66
CA MET A 32 8.00 -7.43 -11.47
C MET A 32 8.53 -8.24 -12.66
N GLU A 33 8.84 -9.52 -12.46
CA GLU A 33 9.34 -10.41 -13.51
C GLU A 33 8.24 -10.81 -14.51
N ARG A 34 7.12 -11.35 -14.00
CA ARG A 34 6.05 -11.92 -14.83
C ARG A 34 5.29 -10.86 -15.62
N GLU A 35 4.93 -9.76 -14.96
CA GLU A 35 4.10 -8.70 -15.56
C GLU A 35 4.94 -7.59 -16.21
N LYS A 36 6.28 -7.72 -16.16
CA LYS A 36 7.27 -6.72 -16.58
C LYS A 36 6.98 -5.35 -15.94
N ALA A 37 6.49 -5.34 -14.70
CA ALA A 37 6.19 -4.13 -13.98
C ALA A 37 7.49 -3.44 -13.53
N LYS A 38 7.52 -2.10 -13.58
CA LYS A 38 8.68 -1.35 -13.08
C LYS A 38 8.59 -1.10 -11.59
N ASN A 39 7.38 -1.07 -11.03
CA ASN A 39 7.15 -0.92 -9.62
C ASN A 39 6.01 -1.83 -9.17
N VAL A 40 6.09 -2.30 -7.93
CA VAL A 40 5.02 -3.05 -7.27
C VAL A 40 4.81 -2.46 -5.89
N VAL A 41 3.55 -2.20 -5.54
CA VAL A 41 3.12 -1.76 -4.22
C VAL A 41 2.11 -2.76 -3.70
N ILE A 42 2.38 -3.35 -2.55
CA ILE A 42 1.48 -4.30 -1.88
C ILE A 42 1.16 -3.71 -0.51
N TYR A 43 -0.11 -3.65 -0.15
CA TYR A 43 -0.53 -3.18 1.16
C TYR A 43 -1.70 -3.98 1.72
N GLY A 44 -1.81 -4.01 3.04
CA GLY A 44 -2.90 -4.67 3.75
C GLY A 44 -2.77 -4.50 5.26
N ILE A 45 -3.85 -4.81 5.96
CA ILE A 45 -4.02 -4.55 7.39
C ILE A 45 -3.79 -5.84 8.15
N LYS A 46 -3.02 -5.77 9.23
CA LYS A 46 -2.93 -6.84 10.23
C LYS A 46 -2.96 -6.22 11.62
N ASP A 47 -3.84 -6.75 12.47
CA ASP A 47 -4.11 -6.23 13.80
C ASP A 47 -4.51 -4.73 13.73
N ASP A 48 -3.73 -3.87 14.38
CA ASP A 48 -3.87 -2.41 14.43
C ASP A 48 -2.91 -1.67 13.49
N HIS A 49 -2.36 -2.36 12.49
CA HIS A 49 -1.35 -1.81 11.59
C HIS A 49 -1.69 -2.02 10.12
N LEU A 50 -1.43 -1.00 9.31
CA LEU A 50 -1.37 -1.12 7.86
C LEU A 50 0.10 -1.36 7.47
N TYR A 51 0.34 -2.51 6.85
CA TYR A 51 1.61 -2.91 6.30
C TYR A 51 1.64 -2.56 4.82
N LEU A 52 2.74 -1.97 4.39
CA LEU A 52 2.94 -1.60 3.01
C LEU A 52 4.36 -1.96 2.58
N LEU A 53 4.47 -2.61 1.42
CA LEU A 53 5.71 -2.96 0.77
C LEU A 53 5.72 -2.31 -0.61
N SER A 54 6.78 -1.57 -0.90
CA SER A 54 7.02 -1.04 -2.24
C SER A 54 8.35 -1.54 -2.77
N LYS A 55 8.35 -2.06 -3.99
CA LYS A 55 9.55 -2.39 -4.76
C LYS A 55 9.57 -1.55 -6.02
N CYS A 56 10.67 -0.85 -6.28
CA CYS A 56 10.75 0.11 -7.37
C CYS A 56 12.05 -0.04 -8.13
N LYS A 57 11.96 -0.22 -9.45
CA LYS A 57 13.14 -0.28 -10.33
C LYS A 57 13.79 1.10 -10.51
N GLN A 58 12.99 2.16 -10.43
CA GLN A 58 13.46 3.54 -10.63
C GLN A 58 13.79 4.21 -9.30
N ALA A 59 15.03 4.69 -9.15
CA ALA A 59 15.52 5.31 -7.92
C ALA A 59 14.74 6.59 -7.54
N GLU A 60 14.29 7.39 -8.50
CA GLU A 60 13.49 8.58 -8.22
C GLU A 60 12.12 8.22 -7.62
N MET A 61 11.44 7.23 -8.21
CA MET A 61 10.16 6.72 -7.70
C MET A 61 10.33 6.17 -6.29
N ALA A 62 11.37 5.35 -6.05
CA ALA A 62 11.69 4.82 -4.74
C ALA A 62 11.85 5.95 -3.69
N ARG A 63 12.61 7.01 -4.02
CA ARG A 63 12.79 8.16 -3.12
C ARG A 63 11.50 8.93 -2.85
N ARG A 64 10.64 9.10 -3.86
CA ARG A 64 9.33 9.78 -3.70
C ARG A 64 8.41 8.99 -2.78
N ILE A 65 8.33 7.68 -3.02
CA ILE A 65 7.55 6.72 -2.23
C ILE A 65 8.03 6.70 -0.78
N GLU A 66 9.33 6.51 -0.56
CA GLU A 66 9.94 6.52 0.77
C GLU A 66 9.63 7.82 1.52
N ARG A 67 9.87 8.99 0.89
CA ARG A 67 9.61 10.29 1.51
C ARG A 67 8.15 10.48 1.92
N LYS A 68 7.20 10.04 1.10
CA LYS A 68 5.77 10.19 1.42
C LYS A 68 5.34 9.20 2.49
N PHE A 69 5.77 7.94 2.41
CA PHE A 69 5.41 6.93 3.39
C PHE A 69 6.02 7.17 4.77
N SER A 70 7.24 7.71 4.85
CA SER A 70 7.84 8.12 6.12
C SER A 70 7.08 9.24 6.84
N LYS A 71 6.14 9.93 6.18
CA LYS A 71 5.27 10.92 6.84
C LYS A 71 4.08 10.30 7.56
N VAL A 72 3.70 9.07 7.22
CA VAL A 72 2.49 8.41 7.72
C VAL A 72 2.77 7.23 8.63
N GLY A 73 3.98 6.67 8.58
CA GLY A 73 4.37 5.54 9.40
C GLY A 73 5.87 5.36 9.48
N GLU A 74 6.25 4.27 10.11
CA GLU A 74 7.63 3.85 10.24
C GLU A 74 8.07 3.17 8.95
N SER A 75 8.90 3.85 8.17
CA SER A 75 9.46 3.32 6.94
C SER A 75 10.89 2.82 7.16
N ARG A 76 11.21 1.68 6.58
CA ARG A 76 12.56 1.12 6.52
C ARG A 76 12.87 0.64 5.11
N LYS A 77 14.04 1.01 4.61
CA LYS A 77 14.57 0.49 3.35
C LYS A 77 15.41 -0.77 3.60
N VAL A 78 15.17 -1.82 2.83
CA VAL A 78 15.91 -3.09 2.86
C VAL A 78 16.23 -3.48 1.42
N GLY A 79 17.48 -3.27 0.99
CA GLY A 79 17.85 -3.45 -0.42
C GLY A 79 17.06 -2.51 -1.34
N ASP A 80 16.29 -3.08 -2.27
CA ASP A 80 15.40 -2.38 -3.19
C ASP A 80 13.93 -2.30 -2.72
N LEU A 81 13.66 -2.80 -1.51
CA LEU A 81 12.35 -2.76 -0.87
C LEU A 81 12.24 -1.58 0.09
N ILE A 82 11.06 -0.96 0.11
CA ILE A 82 10.64 0.02 1.10
C ILE A 82 9.49 -0.59 1.86
N LEU A 83 9.71 -0.87 3.14
CA LEU A 83 8.73 -1.43 4.06
C LEU A 83 8.20 -0.29 4.91
N THR A 84 6.89 -0.11 4.97
CA THR A 84 6.24 0.91 5.78
C THR A 84 5.21 0.27 6.69
N LYS A 85 5.26 0.62 7.96
CA LYS A 85 4.29 0.21 8.97
C LYS A 85 3.57 1.45 9.50
N VAL A 86 2.26 1.53 9.27
CA VAL A 86 1.42 2.63 9.72
C VAL A 86 0.55 2.15 10.88
N HIS A 87 0.74 2.73 12.06
CA HIS A 87 -0.07 2.43 13.23
C HIS A 87 -1.48 3.05 13.07
N LEU A 88 -2.50 2.21 12.97
CA LEU A 88 -3.89 2.65 12.76
C LEU A 88 -4.53 3.16 14.06
N GLY A 89 -4.10 2.65 15.22
CA GLY A 89 -4.57 3.08 16.53
C GLY A 89 -5.53 2.08 17.18
N ILE A 90 -5.23 1.71 18.43
CA ILE A 90 -6.01 0.76 19.24
C ILE A 90 -7.33 1.39 19.71
N VAL A 91 -7.32 2.70 20.02
CA VAL A 91 -8.48 3.51 20.49
C VAL A 91 -9.01 4.45 19.39
N ALA A 92 -8.54 4.29 18.16
CA ALA A 92 -9.00 5.10 17.04
C ALA A 92 -10.44 4.73 16.70
N THR A 93 -11.30 5.74 16.51
CA THR A 93 -12.64 5.48 15.99
C THR A 93 -12.53 4.76 14.65
N VAL A 94 -13.56 4.00 14.28
CA VAL A 94 -13.65 3.35 12.97
C VAL A 94 -13.36 4.37 11.85
N GLU A 95 -13.83 5.62 12.00
CA GLU A 95 -13.55 6.72 11.07
C GLU A 95 -12.08 7.11 10.97
N ASP A 96 -11.34 7.13 12.09
CA ASP A 96 -9.92 7.50 12.09
C ASP A 96 -9.04 6.44 11.40
N ARG A 97 -9.38 5.16 11.60
CA ARG A 97 -8.74 4.06 10.86
C ARG A 97 -9.00 4.20 9.36
N PHE A 98 -10.24 4.52 8.98
CA PHE A 98 -10.58 4.78 7.58
C PHE A 98 -9.88 6.00 6.98
N LYS A 99 -9.73 7.09 7.73
CA LYS A 99 -9.00 8.27 7.28
C LYS A 99 -7.54 7.93 6.98
N LYS A 100 -6.87 7.14 7.84
CA LYS A 100 -5.49 6.71 7.61
C LYS A 100 -5.34 5.80 6.39
N ILE A 101 -6.24 4.84 6.21
CA ILE A 101 -6.26 3.97 5.02
C ILE A 101 -6.44 4.81 3.76
N ARG A 102 -7.43 5.71 3.75
CA ARG A 102 -7.66 6.63 2.63
C ARG A 102 -6.46 7.49 2.33
N TYR A 103 -5.78 8.00 3.35
CA TYR A 103 -4.60 8.83 3.17
C TYR A 103 -3.44 8.05 2.54
N VAL A 104 -3.28 6.77 2.91
CA VAL A 104 -2.30 5.88 2.26
C VAL A 104 -2.68 5.58 0.81
N GLU A 105 -3.96 5.30 0.54
CA GLU A 105 -4.46 5.13 -0.84
C GLU A 105 -4.25 6.39 -1.68
N GLU A 106 -4.51 7.58 -1.12
CA GLU A 106 -4.25 8.87 -1.77
C GLU A 106 -2.75 9.05 -2.05
N ILE A 107 -1.86 8.70 -1.11
CA ILE A 107 -0.40 8.70 -1.34
C ILE A 107 -0.02 7.75 -2.48
N ILE A 108 -0.54 6.52 -2.49
CA ILE A 108 -0.29 5.53 -3.55
C ILE A 108 -0.73 6.12 -4.90
N THR A 109 -1.95 6.63 -4.98
CA THR A 109 -2.53 7.26 -6.17
C THR A 109 -1.67 8.40 -6.68
N GLU A 110 -1.43 9.41 -5.84
CA GLU A 110 -0.69 10.61 -6.22
C GLU A 110 0.74 10.32 -6.65
N THR A 111 1.37 9.31 -6.03
CA THR A 111 2.77 8.99 -6.29
C THR A 111 2.92 8.17 -7.57
N ILE A 112 1.92 7.35 -7.89
CA ILE A 112 1.94 6.47 -9.06
C ILE A 112 1.37 7.16 -10.30
N GLU A 113 0.35 8.01 -10.18
CA GLU A 113 -0.36 8.60 -11.33
C GLU A 113 0.33 9.82 -11.95
N ASN A 114 1.31 10.47 -11.29
CA ASN A 114 1.96 11.69 -11.82
C ASN A 114 0.95 12.73 -12.41
N GLY A 115 -0.25 12.84 -11.82
CA GLY A 115 -1.29 13.77 -12.27
C GLY A 115 -2.22 13.28 -13.39
N ALA A 116 -2.06 12.04 -13.90
CA ALA A 116 -2.95 11.50 -14.92
C ALA A 116 -4.15 10.76 -14.30
N SER A 117 -5.28 11.47 -14.27
CA SER A 117 -6.64 11.00 -13.95
C SER A 117 -6.86 10.48 -12.53
N LYS A 118 -7.35 11.39 -11.66
CA LYS A 118 -7.94 11.12 -10.33
C LYS A 118 -9.06 10.06 -10.38
N ARG A 119 -8.76 8.78 -10.61
CA ARG A 119 -9.71 7.71 -10.33
C ARG A 119 -9.68 7.52 -8.82
N LYS A 120 -10.72 8.04 -8.17
CA LYS A 120 -10.94 7.83 -6.74
C LYS A 120 -10.88 6.31 -6.47
N PHE A 121 -9.93 5.87 -5.64
CA PHE A 121 -9.84 4.51 -5.07
C PHE A 121 -11.02 4.16 -4.15
N GLY A 122 -12.17 4.81 -4.33
CA GLY A 122 -13.29 4.84 -3.39
C GLY A 122 -14.27 3.67 -3.47
N SER A 123 -14.00 2.59 -4.21
CA SER A 123 -15.01 1.54 -4.41
C SER A 123 -15.13 0.53 -3.27
N ARG A 124 -14.16 0.44 -2.33
CA ARG A 124 -14.16 -0.63 -1.30
C ARG A 124 -14.29 -0.16 0.15
N LEU A 125 -14.22 1.15 0.40
CA LEU A 125 -14.52 1.71 1.73
C LEU A 125 -15.92 1.34 2.23
N ASN A 126 -16.89 1.19 1.33
CA ASN A 126 -18.23 0.74 1.69
C ASN A 126 -18.32 -0.75 2.04
N GLU A 127 -17.43 -1.61 1.52
CA GLU A 127 -17.35 -3.03 1.89
C GLU A 127 -16.69 -3.19 3.27
N ILE A 128 -15.58 -2.49 3.51
CA ILE A 128 -14.88 -2.53 4.81
C ILE A 128 -15.77 -1.92 5.91
N LYS A 129 -16.57 -0.88 5.62
CA LYS A 129 -17.57 -0.36 6.56
C LYS A 129 -18.61 -1.41 6.97
N ARG A 130 -18.96 -2.37 6.12
CA ARG A 130 -19.91 -3.45 6.46
C ARG A 130 -19.28 -4.55 7.30
N LEU A 131 -17.97 -4.74 7.22
CA LEU A 131 -17.24 -5.78 7.97
C LEU A 131 -16.88 -5.39 9.41
N ILE A 132 -16.87 -4.09 9.72
CA ILE A 132 -16.53 -3.57 11.06
C ILE A 132 -17.78 -3.36 11.95
N VAL A 133 -18.99 -3.56 11.40
CA VAL A 133 -20.29 -3.38 12.11
C VAL A 133 -20.88 -4.72 12.58
N VAL A 134 -20.05 -5.75 12.84
CA VAL A 134 -20.49 -7.00 13.47
C VAL A 134 -19.70 -7.25 14.74
#